data_AF-A0A7S7NR97-F1
#
_entry.id   AF-A0A7S7NR97-F1
#
_cell.length_a   1.000
_cell.length_b   1.000
_cell.length_c   1.000
_cell.angle_alpha   90.00
_cell.angle_beta   90.00
_cell.angle_gamma   90.00
#
_symmetry.space_group_name_H-M   'P 1'
#
loop_
_entity.id
_entity.type
_entity.pdbx_description
1 polymer ?
#
loop_
_entity_poly.entity_id
_entity_poly.type
_entity_poly.pdbx_seq_one_letter_code
_entity_poly.pdbx_strand_id
1 'polypeptide(L)'
;MRILLPLLMASCFAADLPADLLKARDAQDRAALDKIAAAADSEAQAKSNDAAVLYKAAQAQLIRAEVSMELRDKNAARGAAEAGIRVAEKAVALKPNMGEYHRILGTLCGQVIPANVLAGMKYGKCALDEVNKAVELAPKAASGYLSRAVGNYYLPASFGGGPELALKDVDKALELDPKDADAWLWKGIILRKLARNADARKALAKSQELHPERLWTKQQLEKTPEK
;
A
#
# COMPACT_ATOMS: atom_id res chain seq x y z
N MET A 1 -0.78 36.72 -21.13
CA MET A 1 -1.71 36.08 -20.18
C MET A 1 -1.32 34.60 -20.10
N ARG A 2 -0.48 34.21 -19.13
CA ARG A 2 -0.08 32.81 -18.93
C ARG A 2 -1.08 32.16 -17.99
N ILE A 3 -1.83 31.19 -18.50
CA ILE A 3 -2.73 30.34 -17.72
C ILE A 3 -1.84 29.48 -16.81
N LEU A 4 -1.83 29.78 -15.50
CA LEU A 4 -1.30 28.84 -14.50
C LEU A 4 -2.29 27.67 -14.42
N LEU A 5 -1.90 26.54 -14.98
CA LEU A 5 -2.51 25.24 -14.68
C LEU A 5 -2.21 24.93 -13.20
N PRO A 6 -3.19 24.65 -12.33
CA PRO A 6 -2.88 24.23 -10.98
C PRO A 6 -2.27 22.83 -11.07
N LEU A 7 -1.05 22.69 -10.56
CA LEU A 7 -0.46 21.41 -10.21
C LEU A 7 -1.45 20.66 -9.30
N LEU A 8 -2.01 19.54 -9.79
CA LEU A 8 -2.66 18.55 -8.95
C LEU A 8 -1.59 17.93 -8.05
N MET A 9 -1.45 18.49 -6.85
CA MET A 9 -0.59 17.98 -5.77
C MET A 9 -1.49 17.49 -4.64
N ALA A 10 -1.68 16.17 -4.57
CA ALA A 10 -1.84 15.34 -3.38
C ALA A 10 -2.35 13.97 -3.83
N SER A 11 -1.42 13.07 -4.15
CA SER A 11 -1.74 11.65 -4.35
C SER A 11 -1.90 11.01 -2.98
N CYS A 12 -3.11 11.08 -2.40
CA CYS A 12 -3.45 10.26 -1.25
C CYS A 12 -3.52 8.81 -1.73
N PHE A 13 -3.00 7.86 -0.95
CA PHE A 13 -3.04 6.43 -1.29
C PHE A 13 -4.46 5.91 -1.59
N ALA A 14 -5.49 6.52 -0.96
CA ALA A 14 -6.90 6.23 -1.17
C ALA A 14 -7.60 7.10 -2.25
N ALA A 15 -7.09 8.30 -2.57
CA ALA A 15 -7.76 9.23 -3.50
C ALA A 15 -7.67 8.80 -4.96
N ASP A 16 -6.70 7.95 -5.29
CA ASP A 16 -6.48 7.41 -6.64
C ASP A 16 -7.09 6.00 -6.84
N LEU A 17 -7.83 5.47 -5.84
CA LEU A 17 -8.56 4.21 -5.97
C LEU A 17 -9.92 4.44 -6.65
N PRO A 18 -10.35 3.56 -7.57
CA PRO A 18 -11.74 3.50 -8.00
C PRO A 18 -12.69 3.44 -6.80
N ALA A 19 -13.79 4.20 -6.84
CA ALA A 19 -14.68 4.37 -5.69
C ALA A 19 -15.31 3.05 -5.19
N ASP A 20 -15.57 2.12 -6.11
CA ASP A 20 -16.05 0.77 -5.80
C ASP A 20 -14.99 -0.07 -5.11
N LEU A 21 -13.73 0.01 -5.57
CA LEU A 21 -12.59 -0.66 -4.95
C LEU A 21 -12.31 -0.10 -3.54
N LEU A 22 -12.36 1.22 -3.38
CA LEU A 22 -12.21 1.90 -2.10
C LEU A 22 -13.31 1.46 -1.12
N LYS A 23 -14.58 1.51 -1.54
CA LYS A 23 -15.71 1.06 -0.72
C LYS A 23 -15.57 -0.39 -0.29
N ALA A 24 -15.17 -1.28 -1.21
CA ALA A 24 -14.98 -2.70 -0.91
C ALA A 24 -13.79 -2.92 0.06
N ARG A 25 -12.69 -2.18 -0.11
CA ARG A 25 -11.55 -2.19 0.81
C ARG A 25 -11.95 -1.77 2.21
N ASP A 26 -12.66 -0.65 2.32
CA ASP A 26 -12.97 -0.03 3.60
C ASP A 26 -13.94 -0.89 4.41
N ALA A 27 -14.88 -1.54 3.73
CA ALA A 27 -15.81 -2.52 4.29
C ALA A 27 -15.21 -3.94 4.47
N GLN A 28 -13.97 -4.17 4.04
CA GLN A 28 -13.35 -5.50 3.98
C GLN A 28 -14.20 -6.54 3.22
N ASP A 29 -14.94 -6.11 2.19
CA ASP A 29 -15.85 -6.94 1.40
C ASP A 29 -15.08 -7.83 0.41
N ARG A 30 -14.73 -9.04 0.85
CA ARG A 30 -14.00 -10.02 0.05
C ARG A 30 -14.70 -10.36 -1.27
N ALA A 31 -16.02 -10.51 -1.26
CA ALA A 31 -16.76 -10.93 -2.44
C ALA A 31 -16.74 -9.84 -3.51
N ALA A 32 -16.90 -8.58 -3.11
CA ALA A 32 -16.76 -7.44 -4.01
C ALA A 32 -15.33 -7.34 -4.55
N LEU A 33 -14.31 -7.48 -3.70
CA LEU A 33 -12.90 -7.44 -4.11
C LEU A 33 -12.53 -8.56 -5.09
N ASP A 34 -13.01 -9.78 -4.85
CA ASP A 34 -12.80 -10.91 -5.76
C ASP A 34 -13.43 -10.64 -7.14
N LYS A 35 -14.65 -10.07 -7.17
CA LYS A 35 -15.34 -9.70 -8.42
C LYS A 35 -14.62 -8.59 -9.17
N ILE A 36 -14.20 -7.53 -8.47
CA ILE A 36 -13.47 -6.40 -9.07
C ILE A 36 -12.14 -6.87 -9.64
N ALA A 37 -11.38 -7.65 -8.87
CA ALA A 37 -10.09 -8.19 -9.30
C ALA A 37 -10.23 -9.13 -10.51
N ALA A 38 -11.23 -10.01 -10.52
CA ALA A 38 -11.48 -10.90 -11.66
C ALA A 38 -11.82 -10.12 -12.95
N ALA A 39 -12.63 -9.06 -12.84
CA ALA A 39 -12.95 -8.21 -13.98
C ALA A 39 -11.71 -7.46 -14.50
N ALA A 40 -10.90 -6.89 -13.60
CA ALA A 40 -9.67 -6.19 -13.97
C ALA A 40 -8.63 -7.14 -14.60
N ASP A 41 -8.50 -8.36 -14.07
CA ASP A 41 -7.62 -9.39 -14.63
C ASP A 41 -8.06 -9.82 -16.03
N SER A 42 -9.38 -9.97 -16.25
CA SER A 42 -9.92 -10.29 -17.58
C SER A 42 -9.63 -9.19 -18.59
N GLU A 43 -9.78 -7.92 -18.20
CA GLU A 43 -9.44 -6.78 -19.06
C GLU A 43 -7.93 -6.73 -19.34
N ALA A 44 -7.09 -6.96 -18.33
CA ALA A 44 -5.63 -7.00 -18.47
C ALA A 44 -5.14 -8.14 -19.37
N GLN A 45 -5.85 -9.28 -19.40
CA GLN A 45 -5.59 -10.35 -20.36
C GLN A 45 -5.93 -9.92 -21.79
N ALA A 46 -7.09 -9.29 -21.98
CA ALA A 46 -7.54 -8.81 -23.30
C ALA A 46 -6.66 -7.66 -23.84
N LYS A 47 -6.12 -6.80 -22.95
CA LYS A 47 -5.32 -5.62 -23.29
C LYS A 47 -3.92 -5.70 -22.68
N SER A 48 -3.22 -6.79 -22.95
CA SER A 48 -1.92 -7.11 -22.33
C SER A 48 -0.77 -6.15 -22.66
N ASN A 49 -0.93 -5.27 -23.64
CA ASN A 49 0.02 -4.23 -24.02
C ASN A 49 -0.35 -2.83 -23.49
N ASP A 50 -1.44 -2.71 -22.71
CA ASP A 50 -1.86 -1.45 -22.10
C ASP A 50 -1.39 -1.39 -20.64
N ALA A 51 -0.35 -0.60 -20.40
CA ALA A 51 0.25 -0.45 -19.07
C ALA A 51 -0.74 0.11 -18.04
N ALA A 52 -1.70 0.94 -18.44
CA ALA A 52 -2.68 1.51 -17.52
C ALA A 52 -3.73 0.47 -17.11
N VAL A 53 -4.12 -0.42 -18.02
CA VAL A 53 -5.02 -1.55 -17.70
C VAL A 53 -4.32 -2.56 -16.79
N LEU A 54 -3.06 -2.90 -17.09
CA LEU A 54 -2.25 -3.76 -16.24
C LEU A 54 -2.05 -3.18 -14.83
N TYR A 55 -1.81 -1.88 -14.73
CA TYR A 55 -1.73 -1.16 -13.47
C TYR A 55 -3.03 -1.24 -12.67
N LYS A 56 -4.20 -1.07 -13.30
CA LYS A 56 -5.50 -1.22 -12.62
C LYS A 56 -5.71 -2.64 -12.07
N ALA A 57 -5.35 -3.66 -12.84
CA ALA A 57 -5.39 -5.05 -12.36
C ALA A 57 -4.44 -5.28 -11.17
N ALA A 58 -3.23 -4.73 -11.23
CA ALA A 58 -2.28 -4.77 -10.13
C ALA A 58 -2.83 -4.08 -8.86
N GLN A 59 -3.47 -2.92 -9.02
CA GLN A 59 -4.10 -2.18 -7.92
C GLN A 59 -5.24 -2.97 -7.28
N ALA A 60 -6.11 -3.60 -8.07
CA ALA A 60 -7.17 -4.47 -7.54
C ALA A 60 -6.62 -5.66 -6.74
N GLN A 61 -5.57 -6.31 -7.26
CA GLN A 61 -4.92 -7.43 -6.57
C GLN A 61 -4.17 -6.99 -5.30
N LEU A 62 -3.56 -5.81 -5.29
CA LEU A 62 -2.90 -5.23 -4.11
C LEU A 62 -3.90 -5.04 -2.97
N ILE A 63 -5.06 -4.44 -3.26
CA ILE A 63 -6.11 -4.22 -2.26
C ILE A 63 -6.72 -5.53 -1.78
N ARG A 64 -6.95 -6.48 -2.69
CA ARG A 64 -7.40 -7.82 -2.34
C ARG A 64 -6.41 -8.55 -1.43
N ALA A 65 -5.11 -8.41 -1.70
CA ALA A 65 -4.05 -8.95 -0.85
C ALA A 65 -4.03 -8.26 0.53
N GLU A 66 -4.10 -6.93 0.57
CA GLU A 66 -4.15 -6.12 1.79
C GLU A 66 -5.30 -6.57 2.70
N VAL A 67 -6.54 -6.59 2.19
CA VAL A 67 -7.71 -7.00 2.98
C VAL A 67 -7.59 -8.45 3.43
N SER A 68 -7.04 -9.34 2.61
CA SER A 68 -6.77 -10.73 3.03
C SER A 68 -5.77 -10.79 4.19
N MET A 69 -4.74 -9.94 4.21
CA MET A 69 -3.79 -9.83 5.34
C MET A 69 -4.48 -9.33 6.61
N GLU A 70 -5.36 -8.34 6.50
CA GLU A 70 -6.14 -7.79 7.63
C GLU A 70 -7.02 -8.84 8.29
N LEU A 71 -7.64 -9.67 7.43
CA LEU A 71 -8.47 -10.81 7.82
C LEU A 71 -7.66 -12.05 8.20
N ARG A 72 -6.32 -11.95 8.21
CA ARG A 72 -5.36 -13.01 8.56
C ARG A 72 -5.43 -14.25 7.64
N ASP A 73 -5.96 -14.10 6.44
CA ASP A 73 -5.97 -15.12 5.39
C ASP A 73 -4.67 -15.05 4.57
N LYS A 74 -3.61 -15.66 5.10
CA LYS A 74 -2.27 -15.60 4.51
C LYS A 74 -2.20 -16.23 3.11
N ASN A 75 -3.02 -17.25 2.86
CA ASN A 75 -3.02 -17.96 1.58
C ASN A 75 -3.69 -17.11 0.50
N ALA A 76 -4.85 -16.51 0.79
CA ALA A 76 -5.51 -15.59 -0.13
C ALA A 76 -4.65 -14.34 -0.36
N ALA A 77 -4.04 -13.78 0.70
CA ALA A 77 -3.13 -12.64 0.60
C ALA A 77 -1.97 -12.91 -0.36
N ARG A 78 -1.28 -14.05 -0.17
CA ARG A 78 -0.18 -14.45 -1.06
C ARG A 78 -0.64 -14.65 -2.49
N GLY A 79 -1.75 -15.36 -2.71
CA GLY A 79 -2.25 -15.64 -4.05
C GLY A 79 -2.63 -14.37 -4.82
N ALA A 80 -3.27 -13.41 -4.14
CA ALA A 80 -3.59 -12.11 -4.70
C ALA A 80 -2.32 -11.29 -4.99
N ALA A 81 -1.38 -11.22 -4.04
CA ALA A 81 -0.13 -10.48 -4.24
C ALA A 81 0.69 -11.05 -5.41
N GLU A 82 0.86 -12.37 -5.50
CA GLU A 82 1.56 -13.02 -6.62
C GLU A 82 0.83 -12.81 -7.96
N ALA A 83 -0.50 -12.70 -7.97
CA ALA A 83 -1.26 -12.34 -9.16
C ALA A 83 -1.00 -10.89 -9.59
N GLY A 84 -1.01 -9.96 -8.64
CA GLY A 84 -0.70 -8.55 -8.87
C GLY A 84 0.73 -8.36 -9.39
N ILE A 85 1.73 -9.07 -8.84
CA ILE A 85 3.14 -8.96 -9.28
C ILE A 85 3.26 -9.20 -10.78
N ARG A 86 2.62 -10.26 -11.30
CA ARG A 86 2.71 -10.64 -12.72
C ARG A 86 2.22 -9.55 -13.68
N VAL A 87 1.17 -8.82 -13.30
CA VAL A 87 0.63 -7.72 -14.13
C VAL A 87 1.38 -6.41 -13.88
N ALA A 88 1.85 -6.17 -12.66
CA ALA A 88 2.67 -5.00 -12.32
C ALA A 88 4.03 -5.03 -13.01
N GLU A 89 4.71 -6.18 -13.09
CA GLU A 89 5.95 -6.37 -13.84
C GLU A 89 5.79 -5.98 -15.32
N LYS A 90 4.67 -6.38 -15.95
CA LYS A 90 4.36 -5.99 -17.32
C LYS A 90 4.11 -4.49 -17.45
N ALA A 91 3.39 -3.88 -16.49
CA ALA A 91 3.15 -2.44 -16.50
C ALA A 91 4.46 -1.64 -16.41
N VAL A 92 5.37 -2.05 -15.51
CA VAL A 92 6.71 -1.47 -15.38
C VAL A 92 7.53 -1.67 -16.67
N ALA A 93 7.51 -2.86 -17.26
CA ALA A 93 8.23 -3.14 -18.51
C ALA A 93 7.76 -2.25 -19.67
N LEU A 94 6.46 -1.97 -19.76
CA LEU A 94 5.88 -1.09 -20.78
C LEU A 94 6.16 0.39 -20.52
N LYS A 95 6.22 0.82 -19.25
CA LYS A 95 6.48 2.22 -18.86
C LYS A 95 7.38 2.32 -17.62
N PRO A 96 8.70 2.17 -17.78
CA PRO A 96 9.66 2.07 -16.65
C PRO A 96 9.95 3.41 -15.94
N ASN A 97 9.39 4.52 -16.42
CA ASN A 97 9.55 5.83 -15.78
C ASN A 97 8.33 6.24 -14.97
N MET A 98 7.36 5.34 -14.77
CA MET A 98 6.17 5.58 -13.97
C MET A 98 6.42 5.16 -12.52
N GLY A 99 6.73 6.12 -11.65
CA GLY A 99 7.01 5.86 -10.23
C GLY A 99 5.90 5.08 -9.52
N GLU A 100 4.64 5.33 -9.88
CA GLU A 100 3.49 4.63 -9.33
C GLU A 100 3.45 3.14 -9.68
N TYR A 101 3.99 2.75 -10.84
CA TYR A 101 4.02 1.33 -11.25
C TYR A 101 5.07 0.57 -10.45
N HIS A 102 6.24 1.18 -10.27
CA HIS A 102 7.28 0.69 -9.36
C HIS A 102 6.75 0.59 -7.91
N ARG A 103 5.99 1.60 -7.46
CA ARG A 103 5.41 1.62 -6.12
C ARG A 103 4.50 0.42 -5.88
N ILE A 104 3.56 0.15 -6.80
CA ILE A 104 2.65 -0.99 -6.69
C ILE A 104 3.42 -2.31 -6.75
N LEU A 105 4.35 -2.47 -7.70
CA LEU A 105 5.16 -3.70 -7.81
C LEU A 105 5.93 -3.98 -6.52
N GLY A 106 6.64 -2.99 -5.99
CA GLY A 106 7.38 -3.13 -4.76
C GLY A 106 6.49 -3.43 -3.55
N THR A 107 5.31 -2.79 -3.46
CA THR A 107 4.34 -3.05 -2.39
C THR A 107 3.82 -4.49 -2.45
N LEU A 108 3.44 -4.97 -3.64
CA LEU A 108 2.99 -6.36 -3.86
C LEU A 108 4.09 -7.38 -3.50
N CYS A 109 5.33 -7.14 -3.92
CA CYS A 109 6.47 -7.96 -3.51
C CYS A 109 6.62 -8.00 -1.98
N GLY A 110 6.42 -6.86 -1.30
CA GLY A 110 6.42 -6.78 0.16
C GLY A 110 5.31 -7.58 0.83
N GLN A 111 4.09 -7.60 0.26
CA GLN A 111 2.94 -8.33 0.80
C GLN A 111 3.13 -9.86 0.78
N VAL A 112 4.02 -10.39 -0.06
CA VAL A 112 4.33 -11.83 -0.09
C VAL A 112 5.29 -12.24 1.04
N ILE A 113 6.12 -11.32 1.54
CA ILE A 113 7.17 -11.61 2.54
C ILE A 113 6.62 -12.26 3.82
N PRO A 114 5.51 -11.79 4.43
CA PRO A 114 4.98 -12.37 5.65
C PRO A 114 4.45 -13.81 5.50
N ALA A 115 4.34 -14.33 4.28
CA ALA A 115 3.83 -15.68 4.05
C ALA A 115 4.79 -16.77 4.55
N ASN A 116 6.10 -16.65 4.29
CA ASN A 116 7.15 -17.52 4.79
C ASN A 116 8.56 -16.95 4.49
N VAL A 117 9.60 -17.55 5.09
CA VAL A 117 10.99 -17.10 4.93
C VAL A 117 11.50 -17.19 3.49
N LEU A 118 11.10 -18.22 2.72
CA LEU A 118 11.48 -18.37 1.32
C LEU A 118 10.95 -17.21 0.46
N ALA A 119 9.72 -16.76 0.73
CA ALA A 119 9.14 -15.58 0.11
C ALA A 119 9.94 -14.32 0.42
N GLY A 120 10.42 -14.16 1.66
CA GLY A 120 11.34 -13.07 2.03
C GLY A 120 12.63 -13.07 1.19
N MET A 121 13.27 -14.24 1.04
CA MET A 121 14.49 -14.35 0.21
C MET A 121 14.23 -14.08 -1.27
N LYS A 122 13.05 -14.48 -1.78
CA LYS A 122 12.70 -14.29 -3.20
C LYS A 122 12.28 -12.86 -3.52
N TYR A 123 11.41 -12.26 -2.71
CA TYR A 123 10.74 -10.99 -3.02
C TYR A 123 11.29 -9.79 -2.26
N GLY A 124 12.17 -9.99 -1.26
CA GLY A 124 12.75 -8.89 -0.48
C GLY A 124 13.51 -7.88 -1.33
N LYS A 125 14.33 -8.35 -2.29
CA LYS A 125 15.04 -7.48 -3.22
C LYS A 125 14.08 -6.69 -4.13
N CYS A 126 13.06 -7.36 -4.67
CA CYS A 126 12.01 -6.69 -5.46
C CYS A 126 11.31 -5.59 -4.65
N ALA A 127 10.88 -5.90 -3.43
CA ALA A 127 10.19 -4.93 -2.58
C ALA A 127 11.04 -3.67 -2.31
N LEU A 128 12.34 -3.86 -2.03
CA LEU A 128 13.25 -2.76 -1.75
C LEU A 128 13.54 -1.91 -2.99
N ASP A 129 13.96 -2.54 -4.09
CA ASP A 129 14.42 -1.84 -5.29
C ASP A 129 13.29 -1.04 -5.93
N GLU A 130 12.11 -1.65 -6.06
CA GLU A 130 10.97 -1.06 -6.74
C GLU A 130 10.39 0.12 -5.95
N VAL A 131 10.29 0.00 -4.62
CA VAL A 131 9.83 1.12 -3.79
C VAL A 131 10.85 2.27 -3.78
N ASN A 132 12.16 1.97 -3.71
CA ASN A 132 13.18 3.00 -3.82
C ASN A 132 13.13 3.70 -5.17
N LYS A 133 12.94 2.94 -6.26
CA LYS A 133 12.76 3.50 -7.60
C LYS A 133 11.54 4.40 -7.69
N ALA A 134 10.43 4.03 -7.03
CA ALA A 134 9.24 4.87 -6.96
C ALA A 134 9.52 6.22 -6.27
N VAL A 135 10.26 6.20 -5.15
CA VAL A 135 10.67 7.41 -4.42
C VAL A 135 11.64 8.26 -5.25
N GLU A 136 12.57 7.65 -5.98
CA GLU A 136 13.47 8.37 -6.90
C GLU A 136 12.71 9.07 -8.03
N LEU A 137 11.74 8.38 -8.64
CA LEU A 137 10.96 8.91 -9.77
C LEU A 137 9.96 9.98 -9.32
N ALA A 138 9.46 9.90 -8.08
CA ALA A 138 8.47 10.83 -7.54
C ALA A 138 8.77 11.21 -6.08
N PRO A 139 9.84 11.97 -5.79
CA PRO A 139 10.30 12.25 -4.42
C PRO A 139 9.38 13.19 -3.62
N LYS A 140 8.33 13.71 -4.24
CA LYS A 140 7.28 14.51 -3.58
C LYS A 140 5.96 13.76 -3.43
N ALA A 141 5.88 12.52 -3.90
CA ALA A 141 4.69 11.68 -3.71
C ALA A 141 4.74 11.04 -2.32
N ALA A 142 3.78 11.39 -1.46
CA ALA A 142 3.64 10.81 -0.12
C ALA A 142 3.48 9.28 -0.18
N SER A 143 2.76 8.78 -1.18
CA SER A 143 2.49 7.36 -1.40
C SER A 143 3.76 6.49 -1.49
N GLY A 144 4.84 6.99 -2.11
CA GLY A 144 6.11 6.29 -2.21
C GLY A 144 6.76 6.05 -0.84
N TYR A 145 6.77 7.09 0.01
CA TYR A 145 7.27 6.99 1.38
C TYR A 145 6.37 6.11 2.25
N LEU A 146 5.05 6.19 2.09
CA LEU A 146 4.12 5.30 2.78
C LEU A 146 4.36 3.83 2.41
N SER A 147 4.46 3.50 1.12
CA SER A 147 4.80 2.15 0.65
C SER A 147 6.13 1.67 1.23
N ARG A 148 7.14 2.55 1.34
CA ARG A 148 8.43 2.20 1.95
C ARG A 148 8.32 1.96 3.44
N ALA A 149 7.53 2.77 4.15
CA ALA A 149 7.24 2.57 5.57
C ALA A 149 6.61 1.18 5.81
N VAL A 150 5.62 0.80 4.99
CA VAL A 150 4.97 -0.52 5.09
C VAL A 150 5.95 -1.66 4.81
N GLY A 151 6.77 -1.53 3.76
CA GLY A 151 7.83 -2.50 3.46
C GLY A 151 8.82 -2.66 4.61
N ASN A 152 9.32 -1.55 5.15
CA ASN A 152 10.23 -1.53 6.29
C ASN A 152 9.60 -2.09 7.56
N TYR A 153 8.29 -1.91 7.77
CA TYR A 153 7.58 -2.49 8.91
C TYR A 153 7.59 -4.03 8.89
N TYR A 154 7.45 -4.64 7.71
CA TYR A 154 7.45 -6.10 7.54
C TYR A 154 8.85 -6.70 7.38
N LEU A 155 9.82 -5.93 6.88
CA LEU A 155 11.20 -6.37 6.72
C LEU A 155 11.91 -6.38 8.10
N PRO A 156 12.50 -7.51 8.54
CA PRO A 156 13.20 -7.54 9.82
C PRO A 156 14.41 -6.58 9.85
N ALA A 157 14.74 -6.06 11.02
CA ALA A 157 15.87 -5.14 11.21
C ALA A 157 17.22 -5.74 10.76
N SER A 158 17.39 -7.06 10.90
CA SER A 158 18.58 -7.78 10.41
C SER A 158 18.76 -7.73 8.89
N PHE A 159 17.70 -7.38 8.15
CA PHE A 159 17.71 -7.20 6.70
C PHE A 159 17.59 -5.73 6.28
N GLY A 160 17.82 -4.79 7.22
CA GLY A 160 17.78 -3.35 6.94
C GLY A 160 16.39 -2.71 7.01
N GLY A 161 15.38 -3.44 7.47
CA GLY A 161 14.05 -2.90 7.78
C GLY A 161 13.89 -2.48 9.23
N GLY A 162 12.66 -2.57 9.73
CA GLY A 162 12.32 -2.37 11.13
C GLY A 162 11.37 -1.19 11.38
N PRO A 163 10.70 -1.20 12.55
CA PRO A 163 9.65 -0.23 12.86
C PRO A 163 10.15 1.22 13.03
N GLU A 164 11.40 1.44 13.48
CA GLU A 164 11.96 2.81 13.57
C GLU A 164 12.19 3.44 12.20
N LEU A 165 12.72 2.65 11.26
CA LEU A 165 12.89 3.10 9.87
C LEU A 165 11.53 3.35 9.20
N ALA A 166 10.57 2.46 9.45
CA ALA A 166 9.19 2.65 9.01
C ALA A 166 8.56 3.94 9.59
N LEU A 167 8.84 4.26 10.86
CA LEU A 167 8.34 5.49 11.50
C LEU A 167 8.88 6.74 10.81
N LYS A 168 10.18 6.75 10.47
CA LYS A 168 10.78 7.86 9.71
C LYS A 168 10.14 8.06 8.34
N ASP A 169 9.87 6.96 7.63
CA ASP A 169 9.24 7.03 6.31
C ASP A 169 7.78 7.48 6.37
N VAL A 170 7.00 7.01 7.35
CA VAL A 170 5.61 7.45 7.50
C VAL A 170 5.52 8.90 7.97
N ASP A 171 6.44 9.36 8.81
CA ASP A 171 6.55 10.78 9.16
C ASP A 171 6.86 11.62 7.91
N LYS A 172 7.72 11.13 7.02
CA LYS A 172 7.97 11.82 5.75
C LYS A 172 6.74 11.85 4.84
N ALA A 173 5.97 10.77 4.77
CA ALA A 173 4.71 10.74 4.04
C ALA A 173 3.74 11.80 4.59
N LEU A 174 3.62 11.91 5.91
CA LEU A 174 2.76 12.88 6.59
C LEU A 174 3.25 14.33 6.50
N GLU A 175 4.55 14.57 6.35
CA GLU A 175 5.08 15.90 6.01
C GLU A 175 4.62 16.35 4.61
N LEU A 176 4.56 15.41 3.66
CA LEU A 176 4.16 15.68 2.28
C LEU A 176 2.64 15.76 2.13
N ASP A 177 1.91 14.90 2.83
CA ASP A 177 0.45 14.93 2.91
C ASP A 177 -0.05 14.69 4.34
N PRO A 178 -0.31 15.77 5.10
CA PRO A 178 -0.82 15.68 6.47
C PRO A 178 -2.24 15.12 6.58
N LYS A 179 -2.97 15.00 5.47
CA LYS A 179 -4.37 14.52 5.42
C LYS A 179 -4.47 13.07 4.93
N ASP A 180 -3.35 12.39 4.68
CA ASP A 180 -3.35 10.98 4.30
C ASP A 180 -3.78 10.09 5.49
N ALA A 181 -5.03 9.63 5.46
CA ALA A 181 -5.60 8.77 6.49
C ALA A 181 -4.88 7.41 6.60
N ASP A 182 -4.38 6.86 5.49
CA ASP A 182 -3.67 5.59 5.48
C ASP A 182 -2.26 5.76 6.09
N ALA A 183 -1.60 6.90 5.87
CA ALA A 183 -0.34 7.23 6.55
C ALA A 183 -0.52 7.37 8.08
N TRP A 184 -1.61 8.02 8.54
CA TRP A 184 -1.94 8.08 9.97
C TRP A 184 -2.23 6.69 10.57
N LEU A 185 -2.92 5.83 9.82
CA LEU A 185 -3.19 4.44 10.21
C LEU A 185 -1.88 3.67 10.41
N TRP A 186 -1.00 3.71 9.41
CA TRP A 186 0.28 3.01 9.46
C TRP A 186 1.20 3.55 10.55
N LYS A 187 1.23 4.87 10.78
CA LYS A 187 1.93 5.46 11.92
C LYS A 187 1.44 4.88 13.23
N GLY A 188 0.13 4.74 13.40
CA GLY A 188 -0.48 4.07 14.54
C GLY A 188 -0.02 2.62 14.74
N ILE A 189 -0.04 1.83 13.67
CA ILE A 189 0.41 0.42 13.68
C ILE A 189 1.90 0.33 14.06
N ILE A 190 2.73 1.17 13.47
CA ILE A 190 4.18 1.23 13.72
C ILE A 190 4.47 1.62 15.17
N LEU A 191 3.83 2.67 15.68
CA LEU A 191 4.00 3.12 17.07
C LEU A 191 3.57 2.05 18.08
N ARG A 192 2.49 1.32 17.81
CA ARG A 192 2.07 0.20 18.65
C ARG A 192 3.12 -0.92 18.66
N LYS A 193 3.74 -1.21 17.51
CA LYS A 193 4.83 -2.19 17.43
C LYS A 193 6.06 -1.77 18.25
N LEU A 194 6.27 -0.45 18.40
CA LEU A 194 7.30 0.15 19.25
C LEU A 194 6.88 0.30 20.72
N ALA A 195 5.75 -0.29 21.14
CA ALA A 195 5.17 -0.15 22.48
C ALA A 195 4.84 1.30 22.89
N ARG A 196 4.69 2.21 21.92
CA ARG A 196 4.29 3.62 22.13
C ARG A 196 2.77 3.76 22.01
N ASN A 197 2.04 3.07 22.88
CA ASN A 197 0.59 2.88 22.79
C ASN A 197 -0.21 4.20 22.80
N ALA A 198 0.16 5.16 23.65
CA ALA A 198 -0.53 6.46 23.71
C ALA A 198 -0.43 7.24 22.39
N ASP A 199 0.76 7.27 21.77
CA ASP A 199 0.98 7.93 20.48
C ASP A 199 0.29 7.16 19.35
N ALA A 200 0.30 5.83 19.41
CA ALA A 200 -0.39 4.97 18.46
C ALA A 200 -1.90 5.27 18.42
N ARG A 201 -2.55 5.36 19.59
CA ARG A 201 -3.98 5.70 19.68
C ARG A 201 -4.29 7.08 19.11
N LYS A 202 -3.44 8.09 19.35
CA LYS A 202 -3.59 9.43 18.77
C LYS A 202 -3.54 9.38 17.24
N ALA A 203 -2.57 8.66 16.67
CA ALA A 203 -2.44 8.52 15.22
C ALA A 203 -3.63 7.77 14.60
N LEU A 204 -4.07 6.68 15.22
CA LEU A 204 -5.24 5.91 14.78
C LEU A 204 -6.54 6.72 14.88
N ALA A 205 -6.71 7.51 15.94
CA ALA A 205 -7.85 8.43 16.07
C ALA A 205 -7.84 9.48 14.96
N LYS A 206 -6.66 10.00 14.58
CA LYS A 206 -6.55 10.95 13.46
C LYS A 206 -6.91 10.30 12.13
N SER A 207 -6.44 9.08 11.89
CA SER A 207 -6.84 8.29 10.72
C SER A 207 -8.36 8.09 10.67
N GLN A 208 -8.97 7.75 11.81
CA GLN A 208 -10.42 7.51 11.93
C GLN A 208 -11.23 8.79 11.68
N GLU A 209 -10.75 9.94 12.13
CA GLU A 209 -11.35 11.25 11.87
C GLU A 209 -11.33 11.58 10.37
N LEU A 210 -10.19 11.35 9.71
CA LEU A 210 -10.02 11.64 8.28
C LEU A 210 -10.77 10.66 7.40
N HIS A 211 -10.90 9.39 7.82
CA HIS A 211 -11.55 8.35 7.04
C HIS A 211 -12.38 7.39 7.91
N PRO A 212 -13.61 7.77 8.28
CA PRO A 212 -14.38 7.04 9.28
C PRO A 212 -14.92 5.68 8.82
N GLU A 213 -15.02 5.45 7.51
CA GLU A 213 -15.54 4.21 6.92
C GLU A 213 -14.55 3.05 6.98
N ARG A 214 -13.24 3.33 7.16
CA ARG A 214 -12.20 2.29 7.16
C ARG A 214 -12.30 1.38 8.38
N LEU A 215 -12.88 0.18 8.21
CA LEU A 215 -13.03 -0.80 9.31
C LEU A 215 -11.68 -1.18 9.94
N TRP A 216 -10.62 -1.27 9.14
CA TRP A 216 -9.31 -1.63 9.66
C TRP A 216 -8.77 -0.63 10.67
N THR A 217 -9.01 0.67 10.47
CA THR A 217 -8.60 1.71 11.43
C THR A 217 -9.29 1.51 12.78
N LYS A 218 -10.61 1.28 12.78
CA LYS A 218 -11.38 0.97 14.00
C LYS A 218 -10.80 -0.24 14.73
N GLN A 219 -10.57 -1.33 13.99
CA GLN A 219 -10.01 -2.56 14.55
C GLN A 219 -8.60 -2.36 15.12
N GLN A 220 -7.76 -1.54 14.48
CA GLN A 220 -6.43 -1.22 15.03
C GLN A 220 -6.52 -0.39 16.30
N LEU A 221 -7.45 0.58 16.35
CA LEU A 221 -7.66 1.41 17.53
C LEU A 221 -8.14 0.57 18.73
N GLU A 222 -9.08 -0.35 18.51
CA GLU A 222 -9.56 -1.29 19.53
C GLU A 222 -8.46 -2.24 20.02
N LYS A 223 -7.59 -2.71 19.12
CA LYS A 223 -6.44 -3.58 19.46
C LYS A 223 -5.31 -2.85 20.17
N THR A 224 -5.31 -1.51 20.22
CA THR A 224 -4.23 -0.72 20.81
C THR A 224 -4.54 -0.41 22.27
N PRO A 225 -3.74 -0.92 23.24
CA PRO A 225 -3.98 -0.67 24.66
C PRO A 225 -4.01 0.81 25.01
N GLU A 226 -4.78 1.18 26.05
CA GLU A 226 -4.78 2.55 26.58
C GLU A 226 -3.54 2.87 27.42
N LYS A 227 -2.87 1.84 27.94
CA LYS A 227 -1.66 1.90 28.76
C LYS A 227 -0.61 0.98 28.15
#